data_AF-A0A6A8AMN8-F1
#
_entry.id   AF-A0A6A8AMN8-F1
#
_cell.length_a   1.000
_cell.length_b   1.000
_cell.length_c   1.000
_cell.angle_alpha   90.00
_cell.angle_beta   90.00
_cell.angle_gamma   90.00
#
_symmetry.space_group_name_H-M   'P 1'
#
loop_
_entity.id
_entity.type
_entity.pdbx_description
1 polymer ?
#
loop_
_entity_poly.entity_id
_entity_poly.type
_entity_poly.pdbx_seq_one_letter_code
_entity_poly.pdbx_strand_id
1 'polypeptide(L)' 'TEHKFSDAAGRVLPDAFLLKNGSTARDLAFSIHSDIGEGFLYAIDAGTKRRLGEKYALRNNDIIKVVYAR' A
#
# COMPACT_ATOMS: atom_id res chain seq x y z
N THR A 1 -9.72 -9.13 -17.57
CA THR A 1 -8.66 -10.02 -17.01
C THR A 1 -7.80 -9.19 -16.08
N GLU A 2 -8.26 -9.00 -14.85
CA GLU A 2 -7.76 -7.96 -13.92
C GLU A 2 -6.85 -8.53 -12.83
N HIS A 3 -5.73 -9.15 -13.23
CA HIS A 3 -4.79 -9.81 -12.31
C HIS A 3 -3.43 -9.13 -12.19
N LYS A 4 -3.24 -7.93 -12.73
CA LYS A 4 -1.95 -7.25 -12.70
C LYS A 4 -1.96 -6.17 -11.64
N PHE A 5 -1.25 -6.41 -10.54
CA PHE A 5 -0.90 -5.40 -9.54
C PHE A 5 0.08 -4.40 -10.17
N SER A 6 -0.41 -3.61 -11.11
CA SER A 6 0.38 -2.69 -11.91
C SER A 6 0.30 -1.26 -11.38
N ASP A 7 1.42 -0.53 -11.47
CA ASP A 7 1.44 0.91 -11.33
C ASP A 7 0.76 1.60 -12.53
N ALA A 8 0.64 2.94 -12.50
CA ALA A 8 0.01 3.71 -13.59
C ALA A 8 0.73 3.57 -14.95
N ALA A 9 1.97 3.10 -14.96
CA ALA A 9 2.77 2.82 -16.15
C ALA A 9 2.68 1.34 -16.60
N GLY A 10 1.85 0.52 -15.94
CA GLY A 10 1.65 -0.89 -16.29
C GLY A 10 2.68 -1.86 -15.67
N ARG A 11 3.63 -1.38 -14.85
CA ARG A 11 4.67 -2.21 -14.22
C ARG A 11 4.07 -2.99 -13.06
N VAL A 12 4.15 -4.33 -13.09
CA VAL A 12 3.61 -5.20 -12.05
C VAL A 12 4.56 -5.23 -10.86
N LEU A 13 4.10 -4.78 -9.68
CA LEU A 13 4.84 -4.79 -8.41
C LEU A 13 6.30 -4.32 -8.53
N PRO A 14 6.56 -3.10 -9.02
CA PRO A 14 7.92 -2.65 -9.29
C PRO A 14 8.74 -2.42 -8.01
N ASP A 15 8.08 -2.09 -6.89
CA ASP A 15 8.73 -1.55 -5.70
C ASP A 15 8.46 -2.40 -4.46
N ALA A 16 9.53 -2.76 -3.74
CA ALA A 16 9.48 -3.39 -2.42
C ALA A 16 10.01 -2.40 -1.37
N PHE A 17 9.26 -2.24 -0.27
CA PHE A 17 9.60 -1.30 0.79
C PHE A 17 10.04 -2.05 2.05
N LEU A 18 11.18 -1.64 2.62
CA LEU A 18 11.67 -2.18 3.89
C LEU A 18 11.31 -1.20 5.01
N LEU A 19 10.39 -1.61 5.87
CA LEU A 19 9.85 -0.80 6.95
C LEU A 19 10.19 -1.41 8.30
N LYS A 20 10.15 -0.59 9.36
CA LYS A 20 10.35 -1.08 10.72
C LYS A 20 9.21 -2.02 11.09
N ASN A 21 9.51 -3.01 11.94
CA ASN A 21 8.47 -3.84 12.50
C ASN A 21 7.48 -2.97 13.31
N GLY A 22 6.18 -3.20 13.11
CA GLY A 22 5.11 -2.37 13.66
C GLY A 22 4.70 -1.18 12.80
N SER A 23 5.36 -0.93 11.66
CA SER A 23 4.89 0.04 10.68
C SER A 23 3.49 -0.29 10.18
N THR A 24 2.74 0.76 9.89
CA THR A 24 1.33 0.70 9.52
C THR A 24 1.11 0.92 8.03
N ALA A 25 -0.10 0.64 7.56
CA ALA A 25 -0.50 0.93 6.17
C ALA A 25 -0.30 2.41 5.79
N ARG A 26 -0.47 3.33 6.75
CA ARG A 26 -0.19 4.75 6.54
C ARG A 26 1.30 5.07 6.48
N ASP A 27 2.13 4.39 7.28
CA ASP A 27 3.59 4.55 7.21
C ASP A 27 4.14 4.12 5.85
N LEU A 28 3.58 3.04 5.28
CA LEU A 28 3.90 2.64 3.90
C LEU A 28 3.53 3.75 2.91
N ALA A 29 2.36 4.38 3.05
CA ALA A 29 1.96 5.49 2.19
C ALA A 29 2.99 6.65 2.24
N PHE A 30 3.43 7.02 3.44
CA PHE A 30 4.49 8.03 3.62
C PHE A 30 5.85 7.60 3.08
N SER A 31 6.18 6.31 3.11
CA SER A 31 7.43 5.80 2.51
C SER A 31 7.43 5.83 0.98
N ILE A 32 6.25 5.86 0.36
CA ILE A 32 6.12 6.05 -1.10
C ILE A 32 6.27 7.54 -1.43
N HIS A 33 5.44 8.40 -0.82
CA HIS A 33 5.52 9.87 -0.96
C HIS A 33 4.68 10.58 0.10
N SER A 34 5.08 11.78 0.53
CA SER A 34 4.34 12.57 1.53
C SER A 34 2.89 12.84 1.13
N ASP A 35 2.63 13.31 -0.10
CA ASP A 35 1.27 13.53 -0.63
C ASP A 35 0.36 12.30 -0.54
N ILE A 36 0.92 11.09 -0.71
CA ILE A 36 0.16 9.83 -0.62
C ILE A 36 -0.18 9.53 0.84
N GLY A 37 0.74 9.79 1.77
CA GLY A 37 0.52 9.63 3.21
C GLY A 37 -0.45 10.66 3.81
N GLU A 38 -0.41 11.90 3.31
CA GLU A 38 -1.35 12.97 3.68
C GLU A 38 -2.75 12.69 3.15
N GLY A 39 -2.86 12.29 1.88
CA GLY A 39 -4.12 11.94 1.21
C GLY A 39 -4.65 10.55 1.54
N PHE A 40 -4.02 9.79 2.44
CA PHE A 40 -4.34 8.39 2.70
C PHE A 40 -5.83 8.21 3.11
N LEU A 41 -6.55 7.37 2.36
CA LEU A 41 -7.93 7.02 2.69
C LEU A 41 -8.03 5.62 3.31
N TYR A 42 -7.38 4.65 2.69
CA TYR A 42 -7.34 3.26 3.13
C TYR A 42 -6.34 2.46 2.30
N ALA A 43 -6.05 1.25 2.75
CA ALA A 43 -5.27 0.27 2.01
C ALA A 43 -6.13 -0.94 1.62
N ILE A 44 -5.70 -1.71 0.63
CA ILE A 44 -6.29 -2.98 0.23
C ILE A 44 -5.21 -4.05 0.28
N ASP A 45 -5.48 -5.14 1.00
CA ASP A 45 -4.70 -6.37 0.88
C ASP A 45 -4.95 -6.98 -0.49
N ALA A 46 -3.91 -7.08 -1.29
CA ALA A 46 -3.97 -7.62 -2.65
C ALA A 46 -4.41 -9.08 -2.72
N GLY A 47 -4.04 -9.90 -1.74
CA GLY A 47 -4.35 -11.33 -1.66
C GLY A 47 -5.78 -11.58 -1.22
N THR A 48 -6.20 -10.95 -0.12
CA THR A 48 -7.56 -11.15 0.43
C THR A 48 -8.61 -10.19 -0.11
N LYS A 49 -8.20 -9.15 -0.86
CA LYS A 49 -9.05 -8.05 -1.34
C LYS A 49 -9.76 -7.27 -0.22
N ARG A 50 -9.32 -7.41 1.04
CA ARG A 50 -9.92 -6.73 2.18
C ARG A 50 -9.42 -5.31 2.31
N ARG A 51 -10.32 -4.41 2.70
CA ARG A 51 -9.98 -3.04 3.09
C ARG A 51 -9.28 -3.03 4.45
N LEU A 52 -8.16 -2.33 4.52
CA LEU A 52 -7.32 -2.15 5.71
C LEU A 52 -7.39 -0.68 6.14
N GLY A 53 -7.51 -0.46 7.45
CA GLY A 53 -7.47 0.88 8.04
C GLY A 53 -6.04 1.42 8.15
N GLU A 54 -5.90 2.70 8.49
CA GLU A 54 -4.60 3.37 8.60
C GLU A 54 -3.65 2.68 9.58
N LYS A 55 -4.19 2.12 10.68
CA LYS A 55 -3.43 1.50 11.78
C LYS A 55 -3.15 0.02 11.58
N TYR A 56 -3.50 -0.54 10.42
CA TYR A 56 -3.19 -1.94 10.13
C TYR A 56 -1.67 -2.13 10.18
N ALA A 57 -1.20 -2.97 11.10
CA ALA A 57 0.22 -3.31 11.23
C ALA A 57 0.63 -4.23 10.08
N LEU A 58 1.58 -3.76 9.27
CA LEU A 58 2.09 -4.46 8.11
C LEU A 58 2.84 -5.71 8.53
N ARG A 59 2.65 -6.78 7.75
CA ARG A 59 3.34 -8.04 7.94
C ARG A 59 4.36 -8.23 6.82
N ASN A 60 5.37 -9.04 7.11
CA ASN A 60 6.35 -9.41 6.10
C ASN A 60 5.65 -10.05 4.89
N ASN A 61 6.05 -9.63 3.69
CA ASN A 61 5.44 -10.02 2.40
C ASN A 61 3.98 -9.59 2.18
N ASP A 62 3.44 -8.66 2.97
CA ASP A 62 2.14 -8.06 2.65
C ASP A 62 2.21 -7.32 1.31
N ILE A 63 1.29 -7.65 0.41
CA ILE A 63 1.13 -6.94 -0.86
C ILE A 63 -0.02 -5.94 -0.68
N ILE A 64 0.32 -4.67 -0.60
CA ILE A 64 -0.63 -3.61 -0.23
C ILE A 64 -0.84 -2.65 -1.40
N LYS A 65 -2.10 -2.41 -1.74
CA LYS A 65 -2.51 -1.29 -2.59
C LYS A 65 -2.96 -0.13 -1.72
N VAL A 66 -2.29 1.01 -1.79
CA VAL A 66 -2.69 2.24 -1.10
C VAL A 66 -3.70 3.01 -1.94
N VAL A 67 -4.77 3.50 -1.33
CA VAL A 67 -5.77 4.38 -1.95
C VAL A 67 -5.73 5.72 -1.23
N TYR A 68 -5.58 6.79 -2.00
CA TYR A 68 -5.46 8.15 -1.50
C TYR A 68 -6.31 9.12 -2.34
N ALA A 69 -6.76 10.21 -1.74
CA ALA A 69 -7.33 11.35 -2.44
C ALA A 69 -6.24 12.39 -2.66
N ARG A 70 -6.29 13.08 -3.79
CA ARG A 70 -5.46 14.24 -4.07
C ARG A 70 -6.25 15.51 -3.81
#